data_AF-G2JCE4-F1
#
_entry.id   AF-G2JCE4-F1
#
_cell.length_a   1.000
_cell.length_b   1.000
_cell.length_c   1.000
_cell.angle_alpha   90.00
_cell.angle_beta   90.00
_cell.angle_gamma   90.00
#
_symmetry.space_group_name_H-M   'P 1'
#
loop_
_entity.id
_entity.type
_entity.pdbx_description
1 polymer ?
#
loop_
_entity_poly.entity_id
_entity_poly.type
_entity_poly.pdbx_seq_one_letter_code
_entity_poly.pdbx_strand_id
1 'polypeptide(L)' 'MKNHQKHDKLFINTISPPNEVKHVSGKPVGDAGKDPFCVYNHQRHAAGSIIENKDGSKTICTKDGSWQNIKKD' A
#
# COMPACT_ATOMS: atom_id res chain seq x y z
N MET A 1 10.80 -29.13 -7.73
CA MET A 1 11.00 -27.67 -7.53
C MET A 1 10.05 -27.22 -6.42
N LYS A 2 10.55 -26.85 -5.24
CA LYS A 2 9.70 -26.35 -4.14
C LYS A 2 9.42 -24.87 -4.41
N ASN A 3 8.16 -24.51 -4.69
CA ASN A 3 7.72 -23.12 -4.81
C ASN A 3 7.93 -22.38 -3.48
N HIS A 4 9.08 -21.73 -3.30
CA HIS A 4 9.28 -20.69 -2.30
C HIS A 4 8.64 -19.38 -2.77
N GLN A 5 7.35 -19.41 -3.13
CA GLN A 5 6.60 -18.16 -3.25
C GLN A 5 6.41 -17.66 -1.83
N LYS A 6 7.37 -16.84 -1.39
CA LYS A 6 7.27 -16.06 -0.17
C LYS A 6 5.99 -15.27 -0.30
N HIS A 7 5.00 -15.69 0.47
CA HIS A 7 3.80 -14.97 0.81
C HIS A 7 4.20 -13.57 1.27
N ASP A 8 4.27 -12.63 0.32
CA ASP A 8 4.70 -11.26 0.58
C ASP A 8 3.55 -10.55 1.29
N LYS A 9 3.66 -10.53 2.61
CA LYS A 9 2.71 -9.93 3.53
C LYS A 9 2.49 -8.46 3.18
N LEU A 10 1.22 -8.09 3.00
CA LEU A 10 0.80 -6.73 2.75
C LEU A 10 0.40 -6.04 4.06
N PHE A 11 0.80 -4.78 4.20
CA PHE A 11 0.48 -3.94 5.35
C PHE A 11 -0.21 -2.67 4.89
N ILE A 12 -1.07 -2.12 5.76
CA ILE A 12 -1.61 -0.78 5.57
C ILE A 12 -0.54 0.21 5.99
N ASN A 13 -0.15 1.07 5.06
CA ASN A 13 0.93 2.02 5.25
C ASN A 13 0.45 3.45 5.02
N THR A 14 0.99 4.39 5.80
CA THR A 14 0.97 5.81 5.46
C THR A 14 2.32 6.16 4.86
N ILE A 15 2.30 6.78 3.69
CA ILE A 15 3.48 7.08 2.89
C ILE A 15 3.58 8.60 2.76
N SER A 16 4.74 9.15 3.09
CA SER A 16 5.07 10.56 2.87
C SER A 16 6.21 10.62 1.84
N PRO A 17 5.94 11.10 0.60
CA PRO A 17 6.95 11.18 -0.45
C PRO A 17 8.17 12.02 -0.02
N PRO A 18 9.39 11.64 -0.44
CA PRO A 18 9.63 10.63 -1.48
C PRO A 18 9.65 9.18 -0.98
N ASN A 19 10.11 8.92 0.25
CA ASN A 19 10.49 7.56 0.65
C ASN A 19 10.07 7.18 2.09
N GLU A 20 9.34 8.03 2.82
CA GLU A 20 8.98 7.73 4.21
C GLU A 20 7.73 6.84 4.23
N VAL A 21 7.86 5.62 4.76
CA VAL A 21 6.77 4.65 4.88
C VAL A 21 6.58 4.31 6.36
N LYS A 22 5.37 4.52 6.87
CA LYS A 22 4.97 4.15 8.23
C LYS A 22 3.94 3.04 8.16
N HIS A 23 4.23 1.92 8.80
CA HIS A 23 3.26 0.84 8.97
C HIS A 23 2.18 1.27 9.98
N VAL A 24 0.93 1.32 9.53
CA VAL A 24 -0.22 1.65 10.37
C VAL A 24 -0.82 0.39 10.99
N SER A 25 -0.80 -0.71 10.24
CA SER A 25 -1.28 -2.00 10.73
C SER A 25 -0.20 -2.73 11.53
N GLY A 26 -0.50 -3.10 12.79
CA GLY A 26 0.41 -3.90 13.64
C GLY A 26 0.55 -5.37 13.22
N LYS A 27 -0.24 -5.82 12.23
CA LYS A 27 -0.24 -7.17 11.65
C LYS A 27 -0.45 -7.05 10.13
N PRO A 28 0.01 -8.02 9.33
CA PRO A 28 -0.28 -8.05 7.91
C PRO A 28 -1.78 -8.22 7.67
N VAL A 29 -2.31 -7.49 6.70
CA VAL A 29 -3.74 -7.47 6.36
C VAL A 29 -4.06 -8.23 5.06
N GLY A 30 -3.03 -8.66 4.34
CA GLY A 30 -3.18 -9.40 3.09
C GLY A 30 -1.89 -10.05 2.62
N ASP A 31 -1.95 -10.67 1.45
CA ASP A 31 -0.89 -11.45 0.83
C ASP A 31 -0.76 -11.10 -0.65
N ALA A 32 0.42 -10.67 -1.09
CA ALA A 32 0.63 -10.22 -2.47
C ALA A 32 0.52 -11.33 -3.53
N GLY A 33 0.47 -12.61 -3.13
CA GLY A 33 0.20 -13.73 -4.04
C GLY A 33 -1.30 -13.96 -4.30
N LYS A 34 -2.19 -13.30 -3.55
CA LYS A 34 -3.65 -13.52 -3.60
C LYS A 34 -4.45 -12.24 -3.67
N ASP A 35 -4.02 -11.21 -2.94
CA ASP A 35 -4.75 -9.96 -2.77
C ASP A 35 -4.19 -8.87 -3.69
N PRO A 36 -5.05 -7.99 -4.25
CA PRO A 36 -4.60 -6.78 -4.93
C PRO A 36 -3.79 -5.88 -3.99
N PHE A 37 -2.75 -5.25 -4.53
CA PHE A 37 -1.90 -4.32 -3.82
C PHE A 37 -1.48 -3.18 -4.72
N CYS A 38 -1.13 -2.05 -4.12
CA CYS A 38 -0.54 -0.93 -4.84
C CYS A 38 0.98 -0.93 -4.63
N VAL A 39 1.73 -0.54 -5.66
CA VAL A 39 3.18 -0.43 -5.58
C VAL A 39 3.58 1.03 -5.43
N TYR A 40 4.47 1.32 -4.49
CA TYR A 40 5.10 2.62 -4.34
C TYR A 40 6.51 2.45 -3.78
N ASN A 41 7.48 3.20 -4.28
CA ASN A 41 8.89 3.12 -3.85
C ASN A 41 9.43 1.67 -3.77
N HIS A 42 9.15 0.86 -4.81
CA HIS A 42 9.48 -0.57 -4.89
C HIS A 42 8.90 -1.46 -3.77
N GLN A 43 7.97 -0.96 -2.96
CA GLN A 43 7.26 -1.70 -1.92
C GLN A 43 5.81 -1.95 -2.33
N ARG A 44 5.23 -3.02 -1.78
CA ARG A 44 3.82 -3.39 -1.98
C ARG A 44 3.01 -2.96 -0.76
N HIS A 45 1.86 -2.36 -1.01
CA HIS A 45 1.01 -1.73 -0.02
C HIS A 45 -0.39 -2.32 -0.10
N ALA A 46 -0.96 -2.69 1.05
CA ALA A 46 -2.32 -3.21 1.09
C ALA A 46 -3.32 -2.13 0.69
N ALA A 47 -4.49 -2.55 0.20
CA ALA A 47 -5.65 -1.68 0.08
C ALA A 47 -5.93 -0.96 1.41
N GLY A 48 -6.26 0.33 1.32
CA GLY A 48 -6.41 1.24 2.45
C GLY A 48 -5.13 2.01 2.82
N SER A 49 -3.97 1.68 2.23
CA SER A 49 -2.76 2.50 2.38
C SER A 49 -2.96 3.90 1.80
N ILE A 50 -2.30 4.91 2.38
CA ILE A 50 -2.46 6.32 2.00
C ILE A 50 -1.09 6.92 1.66
N ILE A 51 -1.01 7.64 0.55
CA ILE A 51 0.08 8.58 0.24
C ILE A 51 -0.40 9.97 0.61
N GLU A 52 0.33 10.64 1.50
CA GLU A 52 0.12 12.05 1.85
C GLU A 52 1.14 12.90 1.10
N ASN A 53 0.69 13.59 0.06
CA ASN A 53 1.54 14.42 -0.77
C ASN A 53 1.88 15.74 -0.05
N LYS A 54 2.97 16.39 -0.49
CA LYS A 54 3.46 17.64 0.12
C LYS A 54 2.48 18.81 0.01
N ASP A 55 1.58 18.78 -0.98
CA ASP A 55 0.52 19.76 -1.18
C ASP A 55 -0.72 19.51 -0.29
N GLY A 56 -0.67 18.47 0.57
CA GLY A 56 -1.77 18.06 1.43
C GLY A 56 -2.85 17.23 0.74
N SER A 57 -2.71 16.93 -0.56
CA SER A 57 -3.55 15.96 -1.25
C SER A 57 -3.23 14.55 -0.76
N LYS A 58 -4.23 13.66 -0.82
CA LYS A 58 -4.09 12.28 -0.39
C LYS A 58 -4.48 11.33 -1.50
N THR A 59 -3.72 10.26 -1.65
CA THR A 59 -3.98 9.19 -2.60
C THR A 59 -4.15 7.90 -1.82
N ILE A 60 -5.22 7.14 -2.05
CA ILE A 60 -5.51 5.88 -1.36
C ILE A 60 -5.27 4.69 -2.29
N CYS A 61 -4.73 3.61 -1.75
CA CYS A 61 -4.69 2.32 -2.44
C CYS A 61 -6.07 1.68 -2.34
N THR A 62 -6.75 1.48 -3.46
CA THR A 62 -8.09 0.90 -3.49
C THR A 62 -8.05 -0.64 -3.54
N LYS A 63 -9.20 -1.28 -3.31
CA LYS A 63 -9.33 -2.75 -3.21
C LYS A 63 -9.05 -3.49 -4.53
N ASP A 64 -9.04 -2.79 -5.65
CA ASP A 64 -8.65 -3.27 -6.97
C ASP A 64 -7.12 -3.17 -7.22
N GLY A 65 -6.35 -2.62 -6.27
CA GLY A 65 -4.90 -2.46 -6.39
C GLY A 65 -4.47 -1.23 -7.20
N SER A 66 -5.33 -0.20 -7.30
CA SER A 66 -4.98 1.07 -7.94
C SER A 66 -4.81 2.22 -6.93
N TRP A 67 -3.96 3.19 -7.27
CA TRP A 67 -3.84 4.43 -6.50
C TRP A 67 -4.88 5.44 -6.98
N GLN A 68 -5.72 5.94 -6.10
CA GLN A 68 -6.76 6.92 -6.43
C GLN A 68 -6.68 8.17 -5.55
N ASN A 69 -6.82 9.35 -6.15
CA ASN A 69 -6.84 10.60 -5.40
C ASN A 69 -8.15 10.72 -4.62
N ILE A 70 -8.04 10.99 -3.32
CA ILE A 70 -9.17 11.33 -2.48
C ILE A 70 -9.50 12.79 -2.79
N LYS A 71 -10.54 13.04 -3.60
CA LYS A 71 -11.07 14.39 -3.75
C LYS A 71 -11.63 14.82 -2.39
N LYS A 72 -11.21 15.99 -1.89
CA LYS A 72 -11.98 16.69 -0.86
C LYS A 72 -13.15 17.35 -1.60
N ASP A 73 -14.36 16.88 -1.32
CA ASP A 73 -15.59 17.62 -1.63
C ASP A 73 -15.61 18.96 -0.87
#